data_AF-A0A396HGZ3-F1
#
_entry.id   AF-A0A396HGZ3-F1
#
_cell.length_a   1.000
_cell.length_b   1.000
_cell.length_c   1.000
_cell.angle_alpha   90.00
_cell.angle_beta   90.00
_cell.angle_gamma   90.00
#
_symmetry.space_group_name_H-M   'P 1'
#
loop_
_entity.id
_entity.type
_entity.pdbx_description
1 polymer ?
#
loop_
_entity_poly.entity_id
_entity_poly.type
_entity_poly.pdbx_seq_one_letter_code
_entity_poly.pdbx_strand_id
1 'polypeptide(L)' 'MKDHINVLVEKSLIKIDGFGYVALHDLLEDMGKEIVRQESPNNPGERSRLWDPKDIQKVLEENKVSYYC' A
#
# COMPACT_ATOMS: atom_id res chain seq x y z
N MET A 1 -12.69 -7.95 17.67
CA MET A 1 -12.05 -7.87 16.33
C MET A 1 -12.98 -7.27 15.28
N LYS A 2 -14.31 -7.43 15.39
CA LYS A 2 -15.29 -6.71 14.55
C LYS A 2 -15.32 -5.19 14.80
N ASP A 3 -14.76 -4.75 15.92
CA ASP A 3 -14.97 -3.39 16.44
C ASP A 3 -14.13 -2.34 15.71
N HIS A 4 -12.91 -2.67 15.28
CA HIS A 4 -12.03 -1.70 14.61
C HIS A 4 -12.47 -1.39 13.18
N ILE A 5 -12.93 -2.39 12.42
CA ILE A 5 -13.43 -2.18 11.05
C ILE A 5 -14.72 -1.35 11.09
N ASN A 6 -15.64 -1.65 12.02
CA ASN A 6 -16.87 -0.89 12.18
C ASN A 6 -16.59 0.58 12.51
N VAL A 7 -15.61 0.88 13.38
CA VAL A 7 -15.21 2.26 13.68
C VAL A 7 -14.72 3.01 12.43
N LEU A 8 -14.01 2.34 11.53
CA LEU A 8 -13.57 2.96 10.26
C LEU A 8 -14.75 3.23 9.31
N VAL A 9 -15.75 2.35 9.29
CA VAL A 9 -17.00 2.54 8.53
C VAL A 9 -17.82 3.70 9.11
N GLU A 10 -17.98 3.77 10.43
CA GLU A 10 -18.67 4.85 11.13
C GLU A 10 -18.03 6.22 10.87
N LYS A 11 -16.70 6.25 10.75
CA LYS A 11 -15.93 7.46 10.40
C LYS A 11 -15.91 7.76 8.90
N SER A 12 -16.59 6.96 8.08
CA SER A 12 -16.59 7.06 6.62
C SER A 12 -15.19 7.01 5.99
N LEU A 13 -14.24 6.35 6.67
CA LEU A 13 -12.89 6.15 6.17
C LEU A 13 -12.82 4.96 5.20
N ILE A 14 -13.65 3.95 5.44
CA ILE A 14 -13.77 2.78 4.57
C ILE A 14 -15.25 2.50 4.30
N LYS A 15 -15.53 1.85 3.19
CA LYS A 15 -16.86 1.33 2.86
C LYS A 15 -16.76 -0.17 2.67
N ILE A 16 -17.76 -0.92 3.13
CA ILE A 16 -17.92 -2.32 2.78
C ILE A 16 -19.00 -2.38 1.71
N ASP A 17 -18.68 -2.96 0.55
CA ASP A 17 -19.64 -3.12 -0.53
C ASP A 17 -20.59 -4.32 -0.30
N GLY A 18 -21.56 -4.50 -1.20
CA GLY A 18 -22.55 -5.58 -1.08
C GLY A 18 -21.97 -7.00 -1.20
N PHE A 19 -20.71 -7.13 -1.64
CA PHE A 19 -20.00 -8.40 -1.74
C PHE A 19 -19.03 -8.62 -0.57
N GLY A 20 -18.94 -7.66 0.36
CA GLY A 20 -18.05 -7.73 1.51
C GLY A 20 -16.63 -7.21 1.26
N TYR A 21 -16.38 -6.55 0.12
CA TYR A 21 -15.08 -5.94 -0.15
C TYR A 21 -14.95 -4.58 0.52
N VAL A 22 -13.74 -4.30 1.00
CA VAL A 22 -13.39 -3.00 1.56
C VAL A 22 -13.01 -2.06 0.41
N ALA A 23 -13.76 -0.98 0.26
CA ALA A 23 -13.44 0.14 -0.60
C ALA A 23 -12.88 1.29 0.26
N LEU A 24 -11.77 1.85 -0.18
CA LEU A 24 -11.20 3.08 0.37
C LEU A 24 -11.57 4.23 -0.57
N HIS A 25 -11.72 5.44 -0.03
CA HIS A 25 -11.81 6.63 -0.87
C HIS A 25 -10.43 6.93 -1.49
N ASP A 26 -10.38 7.35 -2.75
CA ASP A 26 -9.11 7.60 -3.48
C ASP A 26 -8.13 8.47 -2.66
N LEU A 27 -8.60 9.55 -2.04
CA LEU A 27 -7.79 10.39 -1.15
C LEU A 27 -7.16 9.65 0.05
N LEU A 28 -7.88 8.69 0.64
CA LEU A 28 -7.35 7.89 1.74
C LEU A 28 -6.38 6.83 1.24
N GLU A 29 -6.59 6.34 0.02
CA GLU A 29 -5.67 5.43 -0.65
C GLU A 29 -4.35 6.14 -0.95
N ASP A 30 -4.42 7.35 -1.52
CA ASP A 30 -3.27 8.19 -1.81
C ASP A 30 -2.51 8.57 -0.53
N MET A 31 -3.24 8.95 0.53
CA MET A 31 -2.63 9.24 1.83
C MET A 31 -1.95 8.00 2.43
N GLY A 32 -2.58 6.83 2.33
CA GLY A 32 -1.99 5.56 2.79
C GLY A 32 -0.72 5.19 2.00
N LYS A 33 -0.73 5.37 0.68
CA LYS A 33 0.44 5.17 -0.18
C LYS A 33 1.58 6.13 0.18
N GLU A 34 1.28 7.41 0.43
CA GLU A 34 2.30 8.40 0.80
C GLU A 34 2.91 8.11 2.18
N ILE A 35 2.11 7.64 3.15
CA ILE A 35 2.65 7.20 4.45
C ILE A 35 3.71 6.10 4.23
N VAL A 36 3.42 5.09 3.40
CA VAL A 36 4.39 4.04 3.08
C VAL A 36 5.59 4.59 2.30
N ARG A 37 5.38 5.56 1.41
CA ARG A 37 6.47 6.23 0.67
C ARG A 37 7.43 6.96 1.60
N GLN A 38 6.91 7.55 2.68
CA GLN A 38 7.69 8.28 3.68
C GLN A 38 8.51 7.38 4.61
N GLU A 39 8.21 6.07 4.71
CA GLU A 39 9.03 5.12 5.48
C GLU A 39 10.48 5.12 4.99
N SER A 40 10.68 5.17 3.67
CA SER A 40 11.99 5.43 3.07
C SER A 40 11.82 6.16 1.72
N PRO A 41 11.89 7.51 1.71
CA PRO A 41 11.61 8.29 0.51
C PRO A 41 12.53 7.97 -0.67
N ASN A 42 13.79 7.65 -0.37
CA ASN A 42 14.84 7.48 -1.38
C ASN A 42 15.14 6.01 -1.71
N ASN A 43 14.84 5.08 -0.80
CA ASN A 43 15.12 3.65 -0.95
C ASN A 43 13.82 2.85 -0.91
N PRO A 44 13.13 2.65 -2.05
CA PRO A 44 11.86 1.93 -2.06
C PRO A 44 11.95 0.51 -1.47
N GLY A 45 13.10 -0.16 -1.59
CA GLY A 45 13.32 -1.50 -1.04
C GLY A 45 13.27 -1.60 0.49
N GLU A 46 13.36 -0.48 1.21
CA GLU A 46 13.25 -0.44 2.68
C GLU A 46 11.81 -0.20 3.16
N ARG A 47 10.87 0.08 2.25
CA ARG A 47 9.47 0.32 2.58
C ARG A 47 8.75 -1.00 2.85
N SER A 48 7.76 -0.97 3.73
CA SER A 48 6.95 -2.12 4.09
C SER A 48 6.20 -2.73 2.89
N ARG A 49 5.81 -1.90 1.92
CA ARG A 49 5.05 -2.26 0.71
C ARG A 49 5.43 -1.37 -0.47
N LEU A 50 5.27 -1.89 -1.69
CA LEU A 50 5.47 -1.15 -2.93
C LEU A 50 4.17 -1.10 -3.74
N TRP A 51 3.87 0.07 -4.30
CA TRP A 51 2.65 0.33 -5.08
C TRP A 51 2.96 0.92 -6.45
N ASP A 52 4.04 1.70 -6.56
CA ASP A 52 4.45 2.32 -7.82
C ASP A 52 5.24 1.31 -8.68
N PRO A 53 4.81 1.04 -9.93
CA PRO A 53 5.48 0.08 -10.79
C PRO A 53 6.96 0.40 -11.07
N LYS A 54 7.37 1.67 -11.07
CA LYS A 54 8.77 2.06 -11.29
C LYS A 54 9.61 1.74 -10.06
N ASP A 55 9.07 2.00 -8.87
CA ASP A 55 9.72 1.60 -7.62
C ASP A 55 9.85 0.07 -7.53
N ILE A 56 8.82 -0.69 -7.94
CA ILE A 56 8.88 -2.15 -8.02
C ILE A 56 9.97 -2.60 -8.99
N GLN A 57 9.99 -2.04 -10.20
CA GLN A 57 11.01 -2.35 -11.19
C GLN A 57 12.41 -2.04 -10.67
N LYS A 58 12.63 -0.85 -10.08
CA LYS A 58 13.91 -0.44 -9.48
C LYS A 58 14.36 -1.45 -8.43
N VAL A 59 13.48 -1.82 -7.50
CA VAL A 59 13.79 -2.80 -6.45
C VAL A 59 14.09 -4.18 -7.04
N LEU A 60 13.38 -4.62 -8.07
CA LEU A 60 13.64 -5.91 -8.72
C LEU A 60 14.97 -5.91 -9.51
N GLU A 61 15.32 -4.79 -10.13
CA GLU A 61 16.58 -4.62 -10.86
C GLU A 61 17.78 -4.55 -9.92
N GLU A 62 17.66 -3.82 -8.80
CA GLU A 62 18.67 -3.74 -7.74
C GLU A 62 18.83 -5.07 -7.00
N ASN A 63 17.75 -5.86 -6.87
CA ASN A 63 17.77 -7.22 -6.32
C ASN A 63 18.14 -8.31 -7.33
N LYS A 64 18.66 -7.97 -8.52
CA LYS A 64 19.32 -8.95 -9.38
C LYS A 64 20.60 -9.46 -8.71
N VAL A 65 20.45 -10.38 -7.75
CA VAL A 65 21.36 -11.50 -7.62
C VAL A 65 21.44 -12.09 -9.02
N SER A 66 22.64 -12.10 -9.59
CA SER A 66 22.92 -12.64 -10.90
C SER A 66 22.43 -14.09 -11.00
N TYR A 67 21.19 -14.31 -11.42
CA TYR A 67 20.80 -15.57 -12.00
C TYR A 67 21.44 -15.59 -13.39
N TYR A 68 22.66 -16.12 -13.44
CA TYR A 68 23.21 -16.64 -14.67
C TYR A 68 22.26 -17.74 -15.14
N CYS A 69 21.60 -17.53 -16.28
CA CYS A 69 21.18 -18.63 -17.13
C CYS A 69 22.41 -19.22 -17.83
#